data_AF-A0A562CC68-F1
#
_entry.id   AF-A0A562CC68-F1
#
_cell.length_a   1.000
_cell.length_b   1.000
_cell.length_c   1.000
_cell.angle_alpha   90.00
_cell.angle_beta   90.00
_cell.angle_gamma   90.00
#
_symmetry.space_group_name_H-M   'P 1'
#
loop_
_entity.id
_entity.type
_entity.pdbx_description
1 polymer ?
#
loop_
_entity_poly.entity_id
_entity_poly.type
_entity_poly.pdbx_seq_one_letter_code
_entity_poly.pdbx_strand_id
1 'polypeptide(L)' 'MPVDAQLAPLLQMIEAGTPLHVLSPVDARASFRKLAVDLRPPESLADVASVEEASVAGADGPLAARVYRPCCCTAAAS' A
#
# COMPACT_ATOMS: atom_id res chain seq x y z
N MET A 1 8.18 12.59 23.82
CA MET A 1 8.92 12.28 22.58
C MET A 1 8.57 13.35 21.56
N PRO A 2 9.53 14.09 20.99
CA PRO A 2 9.25 15.01 19.89
C PRO A 2 8.85 14.22 18.63
N VAL A 3 8.01 14.84 17.80
CA VAL A 3 7.64 14.30 16.47
C VAL A 3 8.84 14.39 15.53
N ASP A 4 9.03 13.39 14.66
CA ASP A 4 10.06 13.40 13.63
C ASP A 4 9.81 14.55 12.63
N ALA A 5 10.85 15.36 12.38
CA ALA A 5 10.77 16.50 11.47
C ALA A 5 10.38 16.10 10.04
N GLN A 6 10.72 14.89 9.59
CA GLN A 6 10.34 14.37 8.26
C GLN A 6 8.84 14.08 8.15
N LEU A 7 8.14 13.89 9.28
CA LEU A 7 6.70 13.64 9.30
C LEU A 7 5.87 14.92 9.36
N ALA A 8 6.47 16.06 9.72
CA ALA A 8 5.75 17.31 9.92
C ALA A 8 4.91 17.74 8.68
N PRO A 9 5.44 17.69 7.43
CA PRO A 9 4.65 18.05 6.25
C PRO A 9 3.47 17.10 6.01
N LEU A 10 3.68 15.79 6.25
CA LEU A 10 2.64 14.78 6.12
C LEU A 10 1.51 15.00 7.14
N LEU A 11 1.87 15.30 8.39
CA LEU A 11 0.89 15.56 9.45
C LEU A 11 0.06 16.82 9.18
N GLN A 12 0.68 17.89 8.68
CA GLN A 12 -0.02 19.10 8.25
C GLN A 12 -1.01 18.81 7.11
N MET A 13 -0.62 17.98 6.14
CA MET A 13 -1.52 17.55 5.06
C MET A 13 -2.71 16.73 5.59
N ILE A 14 -2.48 15.83 6.56
CA ILE A 14 -3.55 15.03 7.17
C ILE A 14 -4.50 15.92 7.98
N GLU A 15 -3.98 16.88 8.73
CA GLU A 15 -4.76 17.84 9.53
C GLU A 15 -5.66 18.73 8.65
N ALA A 16 -5.16 19.15 7.48
CA ALA A 16 -5.93 19.94 6.52
C ALA A 16 -7.02 19.12 5.77
N GLY A 17 -6.95 17.79 5.83
CA GLY A 17 -7.87 16.89 5.14
C GLY A 17 -9.17 16.63 5.90
N THR A 18 -10.11 15.93 5.25
CA THR A 18 -11.35 15.48 5.90
C THR A 18 -11.07 14.33 6.87
N PRO A 19 -11.52 14.40 8.14
CA PRO A 19 -11.37 13.30 9.07
C PRO A 19 -12.15 12.05 8.62
N LEU A 20 -11.46 10.93 8.42
CA LEU A 20 -12.04 9.71 7.85
C LEU A 20 -13.16 9.09 8.69
N HIS A 21 -13.16 9.30 10.00
CA HIS A 21 -14.19 8.75 10.90
C HIS A 21 -15.57 9.43 10.74
N VAL A 22 -15.63 10.58 10.06
CA VAL A 22 -16.89 11.28 9.77
C VAL A 22 -17.53 10.74 8.48
N LEU A 23 -16.77 10.03 7.65
CA LEU A 23 -17.24 9.46 6.39
C LEU A 23 -17.95 8.12 6.61
N SER A 24 -18.72 7.69 5.62
CA SER A 24 -19.25 6.33 5.59
C SER A 24 -18.09 5.32 5.54
N PRO A 25 -18.26 4.07 6.05
CA PRO A 25 -17.21 3.07 5.98
C PRO A 25 -16.72 2.76 4.56
N VAL A 26 -17.58 2.93 3.55
CA VAL A 26 -17.21 2.72 2.14
C VAL A 26 -16.32 3.87 1.66
N ASP A 27 -16.73 5.11 1.91
CA ASP A 27 -16.01 6.30 1.47
C ASP A 27 -14.68 6.49 2.21
N ALA A 28 -14.65 6.16 3.50
CA ALA A 28 -13.44 6.19 4.33
C ALA A 28 -12.38 5.23 3.78
N ARG A 29 -12.76 3.98 3.45
CA ARG A 29 -11.85 2.98 2.86
C ARG A 29 -11.34 3.41 1.49
N ALA A 30 -12.22 3.95 0.64
CA ALA A 30 -11.83 4.45 -0.67
C ALA A 30 -10.85 5.62 -0.56
N SER A 31 -11.13 6.57 0.33
CA SER A 31 -10.26 7.73 0.59
C SER A 31 -8.90 7.31 1.14
N PHE A 32 -8.88 6.40 2.11
CA PHE A 32 -7.63 5.89 2.67
C PHE A 32 -6.79 5.12 1.64
N ARG A 33 -7.43 4.29 0.80
CA ARG A 33 -6.74 3.57 -0.29
C ARG A 33 -6.10 4.52 -1.29
N LYS A 34 -6.77 5.61 -1.65
CA LYS A 34 -6.19 6.63 -2.53
C LYS A 34 -4.89 7.20 -1.96
N LEU A 35 -4.88 7.55 -0.68
CA LEU A 35 -3.70 8.13 -0.02
C LEU A 35 -2.55 7.13 0.12
N ALA A 36 -2.84 5.88 0.48
CA ALA A 36 -1.82 4.88 0.81
C ALA A 36 -1.31 4.06 -0.38
N VAL A 37 -2.12 3.93 -1.45
CA VAL A 37 -1.85 3.07 -2.59
C VAL A 37 -1.80 3.86 -3.89
N ASP A 38 -2.86 4.61 -4.21
CA ASP A 38 -3.01 5.18 -5.55
C ASP A 38 -2.15 6.44 -5.78
N LEU A 39 -1.83 7.21 -4.72
CA LEU A 39 -0.93 8.36 -4.78
C LEU A 39 0.55 7.99 -4.65
N ARG A 40 0.88 6.72 -4.44
CA ARG A 40 2.26 6.28 -4.32
C ARG A 40 2.92 6.30 -5.71
N PRO A 41 4.01 7.07 -5.92
CA PRO A 41 4.68 7.12 -7.20
C PRO A 41 5.14 5.71 -7.64
N PRO A 42 4.82 5.25 -8.86
CA PRO A 42 5.19 3.92 -9.31
C PRO A 42 6.71 3.71 -9.32
N GLU A 43 7.49 4.76 -9.57
CA GLU A 43 8.95 4.76 -9.53
C GLU A 43 9.54 4.60 -8.12
N SER A 44 8.73 4.78 -7.07
CA SER A 44 9.15 4.48 -5.69
C SER A 44 9.03 3.00 -5.33
N LEU A 45 8.42 2.19 -6.20
CA LEU A 45 8.31 0.75 -6.02
C LEU A 45 9.64 0.10 -6.38
N ALA A 46 10.00 -0.96 -5.65
CA ALA A 46 11.17 -1.74 -5.99
C ALA A 46 10.95 -2.49 -7.31
N ASP A 47 11.96 -2.50 -8.18
CA ASP A 47 11.93 -3.26 -9.42
C ASP A 47 11.88 -4.77 -9.16
N VAL A 48 11.04 -5.46 -9.95
CA VAL A 48 10.83 -6.90 -9.89
C VAL A 48 10.90 -7.50 -11.30
N ALA A 49 11.36 -8.75 -11.43
CA ALA A 49 11.47 -9.44 -12.71
C ALA A 49 10.11 -9.66 -13.37
N SER A 50 9.10 -9.99 -12.57
CA SER A 50 7.74 -10.19 -13.05
C SER A 50 6.72 -9.97 -11.94
N VAL A 51 5.52 -9.55 -12.35
CA VAL A 51 4.33 -9.48 -11.52
C VAL A 51 3.25 -10.33 -12.19
N GLU A 52 2.65 -11.24 -11.44
CA GLU A 52 1.58 -12.11 -11.92
C GLU A 52 0.37 -12.00 -10.98
N GLU A 53 -0.81 -11.68 -11.53
CA GLU A 53 -2.07 -11.76 -10.78
C GLU A 53 -2.54 -13.22 -10.75
N ALA A 54 -2.91 -13.69 -9.57
CA ALA A 54 -3.30 -15.06 -9.32
C ALA A 54 -4.56 -15.14 -8.44
N SER A 55 -5.12 -16.33 -8.31
CA SER A 55 -6.15 -16.61 -7.33
C SER A 55 -5.79 -17.84 -6.52
N VAL A 56 -6.04 -17.79 -5.21
CA VAL A 56 -5.82 -18.89 -4.27
C VAL A 56 -7.14 -19.32 -3.65
N ALA A 57 -7.28 -20.62 -3.38
CA ALA A 57 -8.47 -21.13 -2.72
C ALA A 57 -8.53 -20.61 -1.27
N GLY A 58 -9.57 -19.85 -0.95
CA GLY A 58 -9.90 -19.42 0.41
C GLY A 58 -11.11 -20.16 0.97
N ALA A 59 -11.38 -19.98 2.27
CA ALA A 59 -12.49 -20.65 2.97
C ALA A 59 -13.87 -20.27 2.40
N ASP A 60 -14.08 -18.98 2.12
CA ASP A 60 -15.35 -18.45 1.61
C ASP A 60 -15.35 -18.26 0.07
N GLY A 61 -14.32 -18.77 -0.62
CA GLY A 61 -14.17 -18.64 -2.07
C GLY A 61 -12.76 -18.23 -2.53
N PRO A 62 -12.58 -17.99 -3.84
CA PRO A 62 -11.29 -17.59 -4.39
C PRO A 62 -10.85 -16.22 -3.86
N LEU A 63 -9.61 -16.13 -3.37
CA LEU A 63 -8.98 -14.89 -2.94
C LEU A 63 -8.04 -14.37 -4.02
N ALA A 64 -8.02 -13.06 -4.23
CA ALA A 64 -7.08 -12.41 -5.13
C ALA A 64 -5.68 -12.42 -4.51
N ALA A 65 -4.70 -12.88 -5.29
CA ALA A 65 -3.29 -12.92 -4.91
C ALA A 65 -2.45 -12.28 -6.01
N ARG A 66 -1.27 -11.80 -5.65
CA ARG A 66 -0.30 -11.26 -6.61
C ARG A 66 1.08 -11.81 -6.29
N VAL A 67 1.72 -12.43 -7.28
CA VAL A 67 3.03 -13.04 -7.18
C VAL A 67 4.07 -12.09 -7.74
N TYR A 68 5.03 -11.72 -6.92
CA TYR A 68 6.17 -10.88 -7.29
C TYR A 68 7.43 -11.75 -7.36
N ARG A 69 8.13 -11.75 -8.50
CA ARG A 69 9.40 -12.47 -8.65
C ARG A 69 10.56 -11.46 -8.66
N PRO A 70 11.61 -11.63 -7.85
CA PRO A 70 12.71 -10.68 -7.78
C PRO A 70 13.57 -10.65 -9.06
N CYS A 71 14.14 -9.49 -9.38
CA CYS A 71 15.01 -9.27 -10.56
C CYS A 71 16.27 -10.14 -10.61
N CYS A 72 16.73 -10.63 -9.46
CA CYS A 72 17.86 -11.55 -9.40
C CYS A 72 17.50 -12.75 -8.55
N CYS A 73 17.89 -13.94 -9.01
CA CYS A 73 18.13 -15.03 -8.08
C CYS A 73 19.35 -14.65 -7.22
N THR A 74 19.14 -14.02 -6.07
CA THR A 74 20.08 -14.26 -4.98
C THR A 74 19.81 -15.68 -4.50
N ALA A 75 20.41 -16.65 -5.17
CA ALA A 75 20.51 -18.00 -4.63
C ALA A 75 21.28 -17.90 -3.31
N ALA A 76 20.63 -18.35 -2.22
CA ALA A 76 21.16 -18.61 -0.89
C ALA A 76 21.78 -17.42 -0.12
N ALA A 77 21.07 -16.98 0.93
CA ALA A 77 21.72 -16.55 2.16
C ALA A 77 21.69 -17.73 3.13
N SER A 78 22.88 -18.01 3.66
CA SER A 78 23.35 -19.15 4.45
C SER A 78 22.54 -19.50 5.69
#